data_AF-A0A662VKL9-F1
#
_entry.id   AF-A0A662VKL9-F1
#
_cell.length_a   1.000
_cell.length_b   1.000
_cell.length_c   1.000
_cell.angle_alpha   90.00
_cell.angle_beta   90.00
_cell.angle_gamma   90.00
#
_symmetry.space_group_name_H-M   'P 1'
#
loop_
_entity.id
_entity.type
_entity.pdbx_description
1 polymer ?
#
loop_
_entity_poly.entity_id
_entity_poly.type
_entity_poly.pdbx_seq_one_letter_code
_entity_poly.pdbx_strand_id
1 'polypeptide(L)'
;MPGPGELIIIILIIVLLFGASKIPELARSLGRGMGEFKKAQREAELELREFERELREGRYTKDEKRNKLEKIARDLGIDPEGKSDDELLEEINKALPRAEKTEP
;
A
#
# COMPACT_ATOMS: atom_id res chain seq x y z
N MET A 1 27.01 -23.20 -8.16
CA MET A 1 26.69 -22.26 -7.05
C MET A 1 28.00 -21.93 -6.36
N PRO A 2 28.31 -20.65 -6.11
CA PRO A 2 29.56 -20.30 -5.46
C PRO A 2 29.63 -20.90 -4.06
N GLY A 3 30.79 -21.44 -3.70
CA GLY A 3 31.03 -22.02 -2.39
C GLY A 3 31.19 -20.95 -1.29
N PRO A 4 31.12 -21.33 0.00
CA PRO A 4 31.31 -20.38 1.11
C PRO A 4 32.61 -19.57 1.02
N GLY A 5 33.70 -20.17 0.54
CA GLY A 5 34.98 -19.47 0.35
C GLY A 5 34.97 -18.44 -0.78
N GLU A 6 34.32 -18.73 -1.90
CA GLU A 6 34.16 -17.80 -3.02
C GLU A 6 33.27 -16.61 -2.62
N LEU A 7 32.22 -16.87 -1.83
CA LEU A 7 31.34 -15.82 -1.30
C LEU A 7 32.10 -14.83 -0.39
N ILE A 8 33.00 -15.34 0.46
CA ILE A 8 33.86 -14.50 1.31
C ILE A 8 34.77 -13.60 0.46
N ILE A 9 35.38 -14.14 -0.60
CA ILE A 9 36.23 -13.36 -1.51
C ILE A 9 35.43 -12.24 -2.19
N ILE A 10 34.22 -12.53 -2.65
CA ILE A 10 33.33 -11.53 -3.27
C ILE A 10 32.99 -10.42 -2.27
N ILE A 11 32.63 -10.77 -1.04
CA ILE A 11 32.34 -9.79 0.02
C ILE A 11 33.58 -8.95 0.33
N LEU A 12 34.77 -9.56 0.38
CA LEU A 12 36.02 -8.86 0.64
C LEU A 12 36.33 -7.83 -0.46
N ILE A 13 36.12 -8.19 -1.73
CA ILE A 13 36.27 -7.27 -2.86
C ILE A 13 35.29 -6.09 -2.74
N ILE A 14 34.02 -6.35 -2.43
CA ILE A 14 33.01 -5.29 -2.23
C ILE A 14 33.43 -4.35 -1.08
N VAL A 15 33.91 -4.91 0.03
CA VAL A 15 34.40 -4.13 1.18
C VAL A 15 35.65 -3.31 0.83
N LEU A 16 36.54 -3.80 -0.02
CA LEU A 16 37.71 -3.04 -0.48
C LEU A 16 37.31 -1.89 -1.41
N LEU A 17 36.33 -2.10 -2.29
CA LEU A 17 35.86 -1.08 -3.24
C LEU A 17 35.05 0.03 -2.57
N PHE A 18 34.15 -0.33 -1.65
CA PHE A 18 33.21 0.60 -1.02
C PHE A 18 33.57 0.99 0.41
N GLY A 19 34.51 0.28 1.03
CA GLY A 19 34.88 0.42 2.44
C GLY A 19 33.97 -0.36 3.40
N ALA A 20 34.54 -0.89 4.48
CA ALA A 20 33.80 -1.64 5.50
C ALA A 20 32.70 -0.82 6.19
N SER A 21 32.86 0.51 6.23
CA SER A 21 31.90 1.44 6.84
C SER A 21 30.62 1.63 6.02
N LYS A 22 30.63 1.33 4.71
CA LYS A 22 29.49 1.60 3.83
C LYS A 22 28.32 0.64 4.07
N ILE A 23 28.60 -0.63 4.38
CA ILE A 23 27.57 -1.62 4.64
C ILE A 23 26.74 -1.26 5.90
N PRO A 24 27.34 -0.94 7.07
CA PRO A 24 26.59 -0.47 8.23
C PRO A 24 25.81 0.83 7.98
N GLU A 25 26.37 1.76 7.20
CA GLU A 25 25.70 3.02 6.85
C GLU A 25 24.44 2.77 6.01
N LEU A 26 24.55 1.93 4.98
CA LEU A 26 23.42 1.52 4.15
C LEU A 26 22.36 0.79 4.98
N ALA A 27 22.76 -0.17 5.82
CA ALA A 27 21.83 -0.89 6.71
C ALA A 27 21.08 0.06 7.65
N ARG A 28 21.76 1.07 8.22
CA ARG A 28 21.13 2.09 9.07
C ARG A 28 20.17 2.99 8.28
N SER A 29 20.54 3.39 7.06
CA SER A 29 19.68 4.22 6.21
C SER A 29 18.42 3.47 5.77
N LEU A 30 18.58 2.21 5.33
CA LEU A 30 17.50 1.32 4.94
C LEU A 30 16.59 1.00 6.13
N GLY A 31 17.17 0.72 7.30
CA GLY A 31 16.43 0.46 8.52
C GLY A 31 15.58 1.65 8.97
N ARG A 32 16.11 2.87 8.87
CA ARG A 32 15.32 4.10 9.11
C ARG A 32 14.19 4.24 8.09
N GLY A 33 14.48 4.07 6.80
CA GLY A 33 13.47 4.13 5.74
C GLY A 33 12.34 3.10 5.91
N MET A 34 12.68 1.85 6.22
CA MET A 34 11.69 0.80 6.54
C MET A 34 10.89 1.12 7.81
N GLY A 35 11.53 1.73 8.81
CA GLY A 35 10.86 2.15 10.04
C GLY A 35 9.80 3.23 9.80
N GLU A 36 10.17 4.29 9.08
CA GLU A 36 9.24 5.36 8.68
C GLU A 36 8.12 4.83 7.78
N PHE A 37 8.46 3.96 6.81
CA PHE A 37 7.46 3.32 5.94
C PHE A 37 6.44 2.51 6.75
N LYS A 38 6.89 1.68 7.70
CA LYS A 38 5.99 0.89 8.56
C LYS A 38 5.12 1.79 9.45
N LYS A 39 5.63 2.94 9.89
CA LYS A 39 4.86 3.92 10.65
C LYS A 39 3.77 4.55 9.79
N ALA A 40 4.11 5.03 8.59
CA ALA A 40 3.15 5.58 7.64
C ALA A 40 2.07 4.56 7.25
N GLN A 41 2.43 3.28 7.05
CA GLN A 41 1.45 2.21 6.82
C GLN A 41 0.45 2.07 7.97
N ARG A 42 0.91 2.15 9.23
CA ARG A 42 0.02 2.07 10.40
C ARG A 42 -0.90 3.28 10.51
N GLU A 43 -0.39 4.48 10.24
CA GLU A 43 -1.19 5.71 10.23
C GLU A 43 -2.28 5.61 9.15
N ALA A 44 -1.94 5.18 7.93
CA ALA A 44 -2.91 4.96 6.87
C ALA A 44 -3.97 3.89 7.23
N GLU A 45 -3.57 2.81 7.91
CA GLU A 45 -4.53 1.79 8.38
C GLU A 45 -5.52 2.36 9.40
N LEU A 46 -5.04 3.22 10.33
CA LEU A 46 -5.90 3.89 11.30
C LEU A 46 -6.87 4.86 10.62
N GLU A 47 -6.39 5.68 9.70
CA GLU A 47 -7.25 6.60 8.93
C GLU A 47 -8.32 5.86 8.14
N LEU A 48 -7.97 4.73 7.50
CA LEU A 48 -8.92 3.89 6.79
C LEU A 48 -9.98 3.31 7.73
N ARG A 49 -9.58 2.80 8.90
CA ARG A 49 -10.52 2.30 9.91
C ARG A 49 -11.47 3.38 10.43
N GLU A 50 -10.96 4.60 10.61
CA GLU A 50 -11.79 5.75 11.01
C GLU A 50 -12.77 6.14 9.90
N PHE A 51 -12.33 6.15 8.65
CA PHE A 51 -13.18 6.40 7.49
C PHE A 51 -14.27 5.34 7.30
N GLU A 52 -13.94 4.06 7.45
CA GLU A 52 -14.92 2.96 7.43
C GLU A 52 -15.95 3.09 8.56
N ARG A 53 -15.50 3.50 9.76
CA ARG A 53 -16.39 3.79 10.88
C ARG A 53 -17.32 4.95 10.54
N GLU A 54 -16.83 6.03 9.94
CA GLU A 54 -17.64 7.17 9.49
C GLU A 54 -18.71 6.80 8.47
N LEU A 55 -18.36 5.92 7.52
CA LEU A 55 -19.32 5.39 6.56
C LEU A 55 -20.40 4.55 7.24
N ARG A 56 -20.01 3.69 8.20
CA ARG A 56 -20.96 2.87 8.98
C ARG A 56 -21.85 3.69 9.88
N GLU A 57 -21.36 4.79 10.43
CA GLU A 57 -22.12 5.71 11.28
C GLU A 57 -23.08 6.61 10.48
N GLY A 58 -23.15 6.46 9.16
CA GLY A 58 -24.06 7.24 8.32
C GLY A 58 -23.75 8.72 8.34
N ARG A 59 -22.51 9.10 8.66
CA ARG A 59 -22.05 10.50 8.71
C ARG A 59 -21.96 11.15 7.32
N TYR A 60 -22.14 10.37 6.26
CA TYR A 60 -22.22 10.86 4.89
C TYR A 60 -23.68 11.03 4.48
N THR A 61 -24.01 12.24 4.04
CA THR A 61 -25.26 12.48 3.34
C THR A 61 -25.30 11.69 2.03
N LYS A 62 -26.50 11.43 1.51
CA LYS A 62 -26.69 10.72 0.23
C LYS A 62 -25.87 11.37 -0.89
N ASP A 63 -25.80 12.70 -0.90
CA ASP A 63 -25.02 13.48 -1.86
C ASP A 63 -23.49 13.32 -1.68
N GLU A 64 -22.98 13.27 -0.44
CA GLU A 64 -21.56 13.03 -0.20
C GLU A 64 -21.15 11.59 -0.54
N LYS A 65 -22.03 10.62 -0.28
CA LYS A 65 -21.84 9.22 -0.69
C LYS A 65 -21.72 9.14 -2.20
N ARG A 66 -22.65 9.77 -2.94
CA ARG A 66 -22.62 9.85 -4.41
C ARG A 66 -21.32 10.46 -4.91
N ASN A 67 -20.95 11.64 -4.42
CA ASN A 67 -19.74 12.34 -4.84
C ASN A 67 -18.45 11.51 -4.63
N LYS A 68 -18.39 10.70 -3.56
CA LYS A 68 -17.26 9.79 -3.33
C LYS A 68 -17.25 8.61 -4.28
N LEU A 69 -18.41 7.98 -4.53
CA LEU A 69 -18.52 6.88 -5.49
C LEU A 69 -18.10 7.33 -6.88
N GLU A 70 -18.49 8.54 -7.30
CA GLU A 70 -18.10 9.10 -8.58
C GLU A 70 -16.59 9.37 -8.68
N LYS A 71 -15.96 9.86 -7.60
CA LYS A 71 -14.50 10.03 -7.58
C LYS A 71 -13.76 8.70 -7.72
N ILE A 72 -14.14 7.70 -6.92
CA ILE A 72 -13.51 6.37 -6.93
C ILE A 72 -13.70 5.70 -8.31
N ALA A 73 -14.89 5.82 -8.90
CA ALA A 73 -15.15 5.33 -10.25
C ALA A 73 -14.21 5.97 -11.27
N ARG A 74 -14.09 7.30 -11.29
CA ARG A 74 -13.21 8.03 -12.21
C ARG A 74 -11.73 7.64 -12.04
N ASP A 75 -11.27 7.49 -10.80
CA ASP A 75 -9.89 7.08 -10.49
C ASP A 75 -9.59 5.65 -10.98
N LEU A 76 -10.60 4.77 -11.04
CA LEU A 76 -10.53 3.42 -11.58
C LEU A 76 -10.80 3.36 -13.10
N GLY A 77 -11.01 4.50 -13.76
CA GLY A 77 -11.35 4.57 -15.19
C GLY A 77 -12.78 4.11 -15.52
N ILE A 78 -13.66 4.06 -14.52
CA ILE A 78 -15.08 3.75 -14.65
C ILE A 78 -15.85 5.06 -14.86
N ASP A 79 -16.67 5.12 -15.89
CA ASP A 79 -17.55 6.27 -16.13
C ASP A 79 -18.76 6.24 -15.16
N PRO A 80 -18.95 7.28 -14.33
CA PRO A 80 -20.08 7.36 -13.40
C PRO A 80 -21.37 7.90 -14.01
N GLU A 81 -21.34 8.49 -15.21
CA GLU A 81 -22.53 9.15 -15.77
C GLU A 81 -23.67 8.17 -16.05
N GLY A 82 -24.88 8.54 -15.62
CA GLY A 82 -26.10 7.75 -15.84
C GLY A 82 -26.24 6.49 -14.97
N LYS A 83 -25.25 6.16 -14.12
CA LYS A 83 -25.30 4.99 -13.24
C LYS A 83 -25.95 5.30 -11.89
N SER A 84 -26.65 4.31 -11.34
CA SER A 84 -27.15 4.34 -9.96
C SER A 84 -26.00 4.11 -8.96
N ASP A 85 -26.23 4.47 -7.70
CA ASP A 85 -25.25 4.30 -6.64
C ASP A 85 -24.87 2.83 -6.45
N ASP A 86 -25.84 1.92 -6.63
CA ASP A 86 -25.65 0.47 -6.47
C ASP A 86 -24.87 -0.14 -7.64
N GLU A 87 -25.13 0.32 -8.88
CA GLU A 87 -24.36 -0.11 -10.07
C GLU A 87 -22.91 0.39 -10.00
N LEU A 88 -22.70 1.63 -9.56
CA LEU A 88 -21.36 2.17 -9.34
C LEU A 88 -20.61 1.35 -8.30
N LEU A 89 -21.28 0.99 -7.20
CA LEU A 89 -20.71 0.13 -6.16
C LEU A 89 -20.32 -1.25 -6.69
N GLU A 90 -21.16 -1.88 -7.51
CA GLU A 90 -20.88 -3.20 -8.08
C GLU A 90 -19.70 -3.18 -9.05
N GLU A 91 -19.63 -2.17 -9.93
CA GLU A 91 -18.52 -2.01 -10.86
C GLU A 91 -17.20 -1.71 -10.15
N ILE A 92 -17.23 -0.83 -9.14
CA ILE A 92 -16.06 -0.55 -8.30
C ILE A 92 -15.60 -1.83 -7.60
N ASN A 93 -16.51 -2.62 -7.01
CA ASN A 93 -16.19 -3.87 -6.33
C ASN A 93 -15.65 -4.97 -7.28
N LYS A 94 -16.00 -4.90 -8.57
CA LYS A 94 -15.50 -5.80 -9.61
C LYS A 94 -14.14 -5.36 -10.16
N ALA A 95 -13.89 -4.06 -10.22
CA ALA A 95 -12.64 -3.46 -10.66
C ALA A 95 -11.56 -3.48 -9.57
N LEU A 96 -11.96 -3.42 -8.30
CA LEU A 96 -11.06 -3.66 -7.19
C LEU A 96 -10.64 -5.14 -7.18
N PRO A 97 -9.33 -5.45 -7.09
CA PRO A 97 -8.89 -6.82 -6.89
C PRO A 97 -9.50 -7.28 -5.57
N ARG A 98 -10.43 -8.23 -5.63
CA ARG A 98 -11.04 -8.83 -4.45
C ARG A 98 -9.88 -9.26 -3.56
N ALA A 99 -9.79 -8.67 -2.37
CA ALA A 99 -9.03 -9.27 -1.28
C ALA A 99 -9.51 -10.73 -1.22
N GLU A 100 -8.60 -11.62 -1.60
CA GLU A 100 -8.81 -13.04 -1.68
C GLU A 100 -9.41 -13.47 -0.34
N LYS A 101 -10.56 -14.16 -0.40
CA LYS A 101 -11.22 -14.76 0.76
C LYS A 101 -10.19 -15.52 1.61
N THR A 102 -9.76 -14.95 2.73
CA THR A 102 -9.21 -15.71 3.84
C THR A 102 -10.32 -15.96 4.85
N GLU A 103 -11.15 -16.96 4.56
CA GLU A 103 -11.86 -17.76 5.55
C GLU A 103 -11.72 -19.21 5.11
N PRO A 104 -11.23 -20.07 6.01
CA PRO A 104 -12.14 -21.05 6.60
C PRO A 104 -12.36 -20.83 8.10
#